data_AF-A0A1F4Q917-F1
#
_entry.id   AF-A0A1F4Q917-F1
#
_cell.length_a   1.000
_cell.length_b   1.000
_cell.length_c   1.000
_cell.angle_alpha   90.00
_cell.angle_beta   90.00
_cell.angle_gamma   90.00
#
_symmetry.space_group_name_H-M   'P 1'
#
loop_
_entity.id
_entity.type
_entity.pdbx_description
1 polymer ?
#
loop_
_entity_poly.entity_id
_entity_poly.type
_entity_poly.pdbx_seq_one_letter_code
_entity_poly.pdbx_strand_id
1 'polypeptide(L)' 'MLPERVQVSRRIRRRVTERKENLTLRMEPSRVQEIKTLAQELGVPYQTLMRMWIVERLRREKVGESGLTE' A
#
# COMPACT_ATOMS: atom_id res chain seq x y z
N MET A 1 -16.07 -25.63 15.50
CA MET A 1 -16.29 -25.13 14.14
C MET A 1 -15.09 -25.50 13.28
N LEU A 2 -15.27 -26.33 12.25
CA LEU A 2 -14.22 -26.53 11.25
C LEU A 2 -14.23 -25.33 10.29
N PRO A 3 -13.08 -24.75 9.91
CA PRO A 3 -13.05 -23.63 8.98
C PRO A 3 -13.60 -24.08 7.62
N GLU A 4 -14.58 -23.33 7.12
CA GLU A 4 -15.13 -23.55 5.78
C GLU A 4 -14.04 -23.30 4.74
N ARG A 5 -13.77 -24.30 3.88
CA ARG A 5 -12.73 -24.18 2.86
C ARG A 5 -13.25 -23.38 1.68
N VAL A 6 -12.91 -22.09 1.64
CA VAL A 6 -13.20 -21.24 0.48
C VAL A 6 -12.29 -21.62 -0.70
N GLN A 7 -12.90 -21.95 -1.85
CA GLN A 7 -12.15 -22.26 -3.07
C GLN A 7 -11.72 -20.95 -3.76
N VAL A 8 -10.44 -20.58 -3.57
CA VAL A 8 -9.88 -19.32 -4.07
C VAL A 8 -9.35 -19.48 -5.50
N SER A 9 -9.72 -18.57 -6.41
CA SER A 9 -9.24 -18.55 -7.80
C SER A 9 -7.71 -18.36 -7.89
N ARG A 10 -7.09 -18.87 -8.97
CA ARG A 10 -5.63 -18.75 -9.19
C ARG A 10 -5.14 -17.29 -9.14
N ARG A 11 -5.94 -16.34 -9.64
CA ARG A 11 -5.61 -14.90 -9.62
C ARG A 11 -5.58 -14.33 -8.21
N ILE A 12 -6.56 -14.68 -7.38
CA ILE A 12 -6.61 -14.24 -5.98
C ILE A 12 -5.48 -14.89 -5.19
N ARG A 13 -5.23 -16.20 -5.39
CA ARG A 13 -4.07 -16.89 -4.77
C ARG A 13 -2.78 -16.15 -5.08
N ARG A 14 -2.49 -15.86 -6.36
CA ARG A 14 -1.26 -15.18 -6.76
C ARG A 14 -1.06 -13.83 -6.05
N ARG A 15 -2.09 -12.99 -6.02
CA ARG A 15 -2.05 -11.69 -5.32
C ARG A 15 -1.82 -11.80 -3.83
N VAL A 16 -2.35 -12.85 -3.19
CA VAL A 16 -2.22 -13.07 -1.74
C VAL A 16 -0.88 -13.73 -1.41
N THR A 17 -0.31 -14.52 -2.33
CA THR A 17 0.98 -15.20 -2.17
C THR A 17 2.18 -14.36 -2.62
N GLU A 18 1.97 -13.25 -3.32
CA GLU A 18 3.04 -12.34 -3.70
C GLU A 18 3.76 -11.85 -2.44
N ARG A 19 5.05 -12.24 -2.31
CA ARG A 19 5.88 -11.82 -1.18
C ARG A 19 6.05 -10.31 -1.24
N LYS A 20 5.82 -9.67 -0.09
CA LYS A 20 6.19 -8.28 0.13
C LYS A 20 7.67 -8.24 0.52
N GLU A 21 8.36 -7.24 0.00
CA GLU A 21 9.75 -6.96 0.38
C GLU A 21 9.77 -5.85 1.45
N ASN A 22 10.76 -5.93 2.34
CA ASN A 22 10.97 -4.89 3.35
C ASN A 22 11.61 -3.67 2.68
N LEU A 23 11.03 -2.50 2.93
CA LEU A 23 11.58 -1.22 2.48
C LEU A 23 11.97 -0.38 3.70
N THR A 24 13.26 -0.03 3.78
CA THR A 24 13.77 0.90 4.79
C THR A 24 13.91 2.28 4.16
N LEU A 25 13.22 3.28 4.70
CA LEU A 25 13.28 4.67 4.26
C LEU A 25 13.75 5.54 5.42
N ARG A 26 14.72 6.44 5.17
CA ARG A 26 15.09 7.47 6.14
C ARG A 26 14.23 8.71 5.92
N MET A 27 13.72 9.28 7.00
CA MET A 27 12.89 10.48 6.99
C MET A 27 13.21 11.32 8.22
N GLU A 28 12.94 12.62 8.09
CA GLU A 28 12.99 13.54 9.23
C GLU A 28 12.02 13.07 10.33
N PRO A 29 12.47 13.03 11.60
CA PRO A 29 11.62 12.58 12.71
C PRO A 29 10.30 13.34 12.83
N SER A 30 10.30 14.65 12.54
CA SER A 30 9.10 15.48 12.55
C SER A 30 8.06 14.99 11.53
N ARG A 31 8.48 14.66 10.31
CA ARG A 31 7.61 14.11 9.27
C ARG A 31 7.07 12.73 9.63
N VAL A 32 7.90 11.88 10.24
CA VAL A 32 7.44 10.57 10.73
C VAL A 32 6.34 10.76 11.79
N GLN A 33 6.50 11.75 12.67
CA GLN A 33 5.52 12.03 13.72
C GLN A 33 4.21 12.57 13.14
N GLU A 34 4.27 13.51 12.20
CA GLU A 34 3.08 14.02 11.48
C GLU A 34 2.27 12.89 10.84
N ILE A 35 2.94 11.96 10.14
CA ILE A 35 2.29 10.82 9.50
C ILE A 35 1.65 9.89 10.55
N LYS A 36 2.32 9.66 11.68
CA LYS A 36 1.76 8.84 12.76
C LYS A 36 0.50 9.47 13.36
N THR A 37 0.49 10.77 13.61
CA THR A 37 -0.68 11.49 14.13
C THR A 37 -1.85 11.36 13.15
N LEU A 38 -1.63 11.65 11.88
CA LEU A 38 -2.68 11.54 10.87
C LEU A 38 -3.20 10.09 10.73
N ALA A 39 -2.31 9.11 10.79
CA ALA A 39 -2.72 7.71 10.73
C ALA A 39 -3.59 7.30 11.93
N GLN A 40 -3.29 7.81 13.12
CA GLN A 40 -4.10 7.61 14.32
C GLN A 40 -5.50 8.23 14.16
N GLU A 41 -5.58 9.47 13.67
CA GLU A 41 -6.86 10.15 13.39
C GLU A 41 -7.71 9.39 12.38
N LEU A 42 -7.08 8.80 11.37
CA LEU A 42 -7.73 7.98 10.33
C LEU A 42 -8.00 6.53 10.76
N GLY A 43 -7.59 6.12 11.97
CA GLY A 43 -7.79 4.76 12.48
C GLY A 43 -7.01 3.67 11.71
N VAL A 44 -5.89 4.03 11.07
CA VAL A 44 -5.07 3.08 10.27
C VAL A 44 -3.62 3.04 10.77
N PRO A 45 -2.90 1.92 10.62
CA PRO A 45 -1.47 1.89 10.92
C PRO A 45 -0.69 2.83 9.98
N TYR A 46 0.27 3.60 10.51
CA TYR A 46 1.03 4.56 9.71
C TYR A 46 1.75 3.93 8.50
N GLN A 47 2.22 2.69 8.63
CA GLN A 47 2.81 1.92 7.52
C GLN A 47 1.80 1.65 6.39
N THR A 48 0.54 1.38 6.76
CA THR A 48 -0.55 1.16 5.80
C THR A 48 -0.87 2.46 5.07
N LEU A 49 -0.98 3.58 5.81
CA LEU A 49 -1.20 4.91 5.24
C LEU A 49 -0.09 5.28 4.23
N MET A 50 1.18 5.15 4.63
CA MET A 50 2.31 5.40 3.74
C MET A 50 2.27 4.52 2.49
N ARG A 51 1.99 3.22 2.65
CA ARG A 51 1.88 2.30 1.51
C ARG A 51 0.76 2.71 0.56
N MET A 52 -0.39 3.13 1.08
CA MET A 52 -1.52 3.60 0.27
C MET A 52 -1.13 4.84 -0.54
N TRP A 53 -0.53 5.84 0.09
CA TRP A 53 -0.06 7.05 -0.61
C TRP A 53 0.96 6.76 -1.70
N ILE A 54 1.95 5.90 -1.43
CA ILE A 54 2.96 5.50 -2.43
C ILE A 54 2.30 4.82 -3.62
N VAL A 55 1.41 3.85 -3.38
CA VAL A 55 0.69 3.15 -4.45
C VAL A 55 -0.18 4.10 -5.26
N GLU A 56 -0.87 5.03 -4.60
CA GLU A 56 -1.69 6.03 -5.26
C GLU A 56 -0.85 6.95 -6.15
N ARG A 57 0.28 7.46 -5.65
CA ARG A 57 1.17 8.31 -6.45
C ARG A 57 1.71 7.55 -7.67
N LEU A 58 2.19 6.32 -7.48
CA LEU A 58 2.66 5.48 -8.59
C LEU A 58 1.59 5.22 -9.65
N ARG A 59 0.33 5.05 -9.25
CA ARG A 59 -0.78 4.91 -10.20
C ARG A 59 -0.99 6.19 -11.01
N ARG A 60 -0.95 7.35 -10.35
CA ARG A 60 -1.13 8.65 -11.02
C ARG A 60 -0.01 8.92 -12.02
N GLU A 61 1.25 8.62 -11.68
CA GLU A 61 2.39 8.78 -12.60
C GLU A 61 2.24 7.90 -13.84
N LYS A 62 1.88 6.62 -13.66
CA LYS A 62 1.69 5.69 -14.79
C LYS A 62 0.57 6.09 -15.74
N VAL A 63 -0.48 6.74 -15.22
CA VAL A 63 -1.57 7.28 -16.04
C VAL A 63 -1.13 8.57 -16.74
N GLY A 64 -0.32 9.42 -16.07
CA GLY A 64 0.25 10.63 -16.66
C GLY A 64 1.26 10.38 -17.78
N GLU A 65 2.08 9.32 -17.68
CA GLU A 65 3.02 8.90 -18.75
C GLU A 65 2.32 8.41 -20.02
N SER A 66 1.08 7.91 -19.91
CA SER A 66 0.29 7.47 -21.08
C SER A 66 -0.41 8.63 -21.81
N GLY A 67 -0.40 9.85 -21.26
CA GLY A 67 -1.06 11.03 -21.83
C GLY A 67 -0.13 12.01 -22.56
N LEU A 68 1.14 11.66 -22.76
CA LEU A 68 2.14 12.51 -23.45
C LEU A 68 2.62 11.92 -24.79
N THR A 69 1.83 11.03 -25.40
CA THR A 69 2.12 10.42 -26.72
C THR A 69 1.07 10.72 -27.79
N GLU A 70 0.47 11.91 -27.75
CA GLU A 70 -0.28 12.47 -28.88
C GLU A 70 0.22 13.86 -29.27
#